data_AF-A0A7C3AJ41-F1
#
_entry.id   AF-A0A7C3AJ41-F1
#
_cell.length_a   1.000
_cell.length_b   1.000
_cell.length_c   1.000
_cell.angle_alpha   90.00
_cell.angle_beta   90.00
_cell.angle_gamma   90.00
#
_symmetry.space_group_name_H-M   'P 1'
#
loop_
_entity.id
_entity.type
_entity.pdbx_description
1 polymer ?
#
loop_
_entity_poly.entity_id
_entity_poly.type
_entity_poly.pdbx_seq_one_letter_code
_entity_poly.pdbx_strand_id
1 'polypeptide(L)'
;MLRATCEECGGTLILSESGEYVCEACGLVYEETKTFPPRSLTACGRRGAQHFEVLNKTPFKVPIFWRNVFSNDNIEKIKAMERFSKLDFVQRYCIDKLSLRAIRRAYAVLLSLCSLLPVQLSSTIKRRSLEVYYNAVLRLRSTRKNHVALMTASFYVAVRERYRNFDLTLKQIILHLRKMGVSISTSDIFRAIFLLRKVVGVVLKPRNPEELLSIAIRKIMRDERVKEKLLRNNIDSHLYSKELYSEASLLLKKVKCSKSPLSLVATAVYTADKILVLKHQWKDVLTQKSLSSILNVSPFTIRELYYKIFRKYIFGDQSEE
;
A
#
# COMPACT_ATOMS: atom_id res chain seq x y z
N MET A 1 21.44 19.86 -11.13
CA MET A 1 21.20 21.31 -11.08
C MET A 1 22.33 21.94 -11.86
N LEU A 2 22.07 22.46 -13.06
CA LEU A 2 23.05 23.26 -13.79
C LEU A 2 23.22 24.57 -13.00
N ARG A 3 24.43 24.83 -12.50
CA ARG A 3 24.74 26.12 -11.88
C ARG A 3 24.93 27.11 -13.02
N ALA A 4 24.09 28.13 -13.09
CA ALA A 4 24.24 29.19 -14.07
C ALA A 4 25.47 30.03 -13.70
N THR A 5 26.39 30.18 -14.65
CA THR A 5 27.65 30.91 -14.53
C THR A 5 27.56 32.20 -15.33
N CYS A 6 28.19 33.27 -14.85
CA CYS A 6 28.25 34.54 -15.56
C CYS A 6 29.12 34.41 -16.82
N GLU A 7 28.60 34.85 -17.96
CA GLU A 7 29.27 34.87 -19.26
C GLU A 7 30.52 35.78 -19.26
N GLU A 8 30.51 36.85 -18.46
CA GLU A 8 31.60 37.85 -18.43
C GLU A 8 32.78 37.45 -17.53
N CYS A 9 32.50 36.89 -16.35
CA CYS A 9 33.54 36.64 -15.34
C CYS A 9 33.61 35.19 -14.84
N GLY A 10 32.75 34.30 -15.34
CA GLY A 10 32.63 32.92 -14.87
C GLY A 10 32.09 32.78 -13.44
N GLY A 11 31.74 33.88 -12.77
CA GLY A 11 31.25 33.90 -11.39
C GLY A 11 29.87 33.24 -11.23
N THR A 12 29.53 32.85 -10.02
CA THR A 12 28.23 32.26 -9.67
C THR A 12 27.11 33.29 -9.72
N LEU A 13 25.98 32.91 -10.32
CA LEU A 13 24.75 33.71 -10.31
C LEU A 13 23.93 33.38 -9.07
N ILE A 14 23.58 34.42 -8.30
CA ILE A 14 22.76 34.37 -7.09
C ILE A 14 21.42 35.05 -7.38
N LEU A 15 20.34 34.54 -6.80
CA LEU A 15 19.03 35.18 -6.89
C LEU A 15 18.95 36.32 -5.86
N SER A 16 18.79 37.55 -6.33
CA SER A 16 18.56 38.75 -5.52
C SER A 16 17.16 38.73 -4.89
N GLU A 17 16.97 39.53 -3.83
CA GLU A 17 15.65 39.76 -3.22
C GLU A 17 14.64 40.38 -4.19
N SER A 18 15.13 41.11 -5.21
CA SER A 18 14.32 41.64 -6.33
C SER A 18 13.82 40.55 -7.29
N GLY A 19 14.30 39.31 -7.17
CA GLY A 19 13.95 38.19 -8.05
C GLY A 19 14.80 38.09 -9.32
N GLU A 20 15.89 38.86 -9.40
CA GLU A 20 16.83 38.87 -10.53
C GLU A 20 18.04 37.99 -10.24
N TYR A 21 18.64 37.38 -11.27
CA TYR A 21 19.91 36.68 -11.12
C TYR A 21 21.06 37.67 -11.25
N VAL A 22 21.85 37.82 -10.19
CA VAL A 22 22.99 38.74 -10.11
C VAL A 22 24.26 37.95 -9.93
N CYS A 23 25.31 38.30 -10.67
CA CYS A 23 26.62 37.70 -10.46
C CYS A 23 27.29 38.23 -9.19
N GLU A 24 27.73 37.31 -8.33
CA GLU A 24 28.44 37.65 -7.09
C GLU A 24 29.77 38.38 -7.33
N ALA A 25 30.47 38.06 -8.43
CA ALA A 25 31.81 38.56 -8.70
C ALA A 25 31.85 39.91 -9.42
N CYS A 26 30.93 40.16 -10.35
CA CYS A 26 30.94 41.36 -11.20
C CYS A 26 29.69 42.24 -11.07
N GLY A 27 28.66 41.81 -10.32
CA GLY A 27 27.42 42.55 -10.16
C GLY A 27 26.53 42.60 -11.41
N LEU A 28 26.88 41.88 -12.49
CA LEU A 28 26.07 41.83 -13.71
C LEU A 28 24.70 41.20 -13.42
N VAL A 29 23.65 41.93 -13.78
CA VAL A 29 22.26 41.51 -13.62
C VAL A 29 21.78 40.84 -14.92
N TYR A 30 21.32 39.60 -14.81
CA TYR A 30 20.72 38.86 -15.92
C TYR A 30 19.21 39.09 -15.92
N GLU A 31 18.71 39.83 -16.92
CA GLU A 31 17.29 40.15 -17.13
C GLU A 31 16.44 38.98 -17.67
N GLU A 32 16.90 37.73 -17.59
CA GLU A 32 16.03 36.58 -17.83
C GLU A 32 15.09 36.35 -16.64
N THR A 33 14.03 37.16 -16.57
CA THR A 33 12.92 36.98 -15.63
C THR A 33 12.09 35.73 -15.97
N LYS A 34 12.66 34.54 -15.76
CA LYS A 34 11.85 33.33 -15.56
C LYS A 34 11.35 33.32 -14.12
N THR A 35 10.40 34.20 -13.84
CA THR A 35 9.58 34.04 -12.64
C THR A 35 8.80 32.73 -12.81
N PHE A 36 9.05 31.75 -11.93
CA PHE A 36 8.04 30.75 -11.68
C PHE A 36 6.88 31.51 -11.04
N PRO A 37 5.70 31.61 -11.67
CA PRO A 37 4.63 32.40 -11.10
C PRO A 37 4.34 31.85 -9.70
N PRO A 38 4.54 32.64 -8.61
CA PRO A 38 3.98 32.27 -7.33
C PRO A 38 2.49 32.13 -7.56
N ARG A 39 1.88 31.05 -7.06
CA ARG A 39 0.43 30.81 -7.18
C ARG A 39 -0.33 32.05 -6.71
N SER A 40 -0.71 32.96 -7.62
CA SER A 40 -1.72 33.97 -7.30
C SER A 40 -3.06 33.25 -7.39
N LEU A 41 -3.66 33.00 -6.24
CA LEU A 41 -5.04 32.53 -6.15
C LEU A 41 -5.99 33.72 -6.39
N THR A 42 -5.78 34.48 -7.46
CA THR A 42 -6.72 35.53 -7.88
C THR A 42 -7.66 34.93 -8.92
N ALA A 43 -8.85 34.61 -8.43
CA ALA A 43 -9.94 34.00 -9.16
C ALA A 43 -10.53 34.97 -10.20
N CYS A 44 -9.82 35.22 -11.32
CA CYS A 44 -10.45 35.76 -12.52
C CYS A 44 -9.57 35.49 -13.74
N GLY A 45 -9.79 34.34 -14.37
CA GLY A 45 -9.12 33.94 -15.59
C GLY A 45 -9.18 32.43 -15.72
N ARG A 46 -10.01 31.93 -16.64
CA ARG A 46 -10.11 30.50 -16.96
C ARG A 46 -8.79 30.01 -17.54
N ARG A 47 -7.80 29.75 -16.68
CA ARG A 47 -6.59 29.00 -17.03
C ARG A 47 -6.89 27.52 -16.82
N GLY A 48 -6.49 26.70 -17.79
CA GLY A 48 -6.77 25.27 -17.85
C GLY A 48 -6.45 24.57 -16.53
N ALA A 49 -7.16 23.49 -16.23
CA ALA A 49 -6.90 22.70 -15.02
C ALA A 49 -5.38 22.43 -14.91
N GLN A 50 -4.78 22.63 -13.74
CA GLN A 50 -3.39 22.24 -13.52
C GLN A 50 -3.35 20.70 -13.58
N HIS A 51 -2.83 20.15 -14.67
CA HIS A 51 -2.61 18.71 -14.79
C HIS A 51 -1.19 18.42 -14.30
N PHE A 52 -1.05 17.56 -13.31
CA PHE A 52 0.27 17.08 -12.91
C PHE A 52 0.65 15.89 -13.79
N GLU A 53 1.58 16.08 -14.71
CA GLU A 53 2.12 14.99 -15.52
C GLU A 53 2.94 14.04 -14.65
N VAL A 54 2.59 12.76 -14.69
CA VAL A 54 3.44 11.70 -14.18
C VAL A 54 3.99 10.97 -15.40
N LEU A 55 5.31 10.99 -15.59
CA LEU A 55 6.07 10.17 -16.55
C LEU A 55 5.87 10.47 -18.06
N ASN A 56 5.78 11.74 -18.48
CA ASN A 56 5.73 12.18 -19.90
C ASN A 56 4.67 11.49 -20.79
N LYS A 57 3.71 10.79 -20.17
CA LYS A 57 2.55 10.13 -20.77
C LYS A 57 1.47 10.13 -19.71
N THR A 58 0.78 11.26 -19.55
CA THR A 58 -0.37 11.33 -18.66
C THR A 58 -1.39 10.24 -19.02
N PRO A 59 -1.90 9.46 -18.06
CA PRO A 59 -3.11 8.66 -18.26
C PRO A 59 -4.37 9.50 -18.00
N PHE A 60 -4.30 10.82 -18.18
CA PHE A 60 -5.42 11.72 -17.92
C PHE A 60 -5.48 12.75 -19.04
N LYS A 61 -5.95 12.31 -20.21
CA LYS A 61 -6.51 13.24 -21.20
C LYS A 61 -7.53 14.13 -20.46
N VAL A 62 -7.66 15.38 -20.90
CA VAL A 62 -8.50 16.41 -20.28
C VAL A 62 -9.86 15.83 -19.88
N PRO A 63 -10.34 16.01 -18.63
CA PRO A 63 -11.68 15.54 -18.26
C PRO A 63 -12.72 16.12 -19.22
N ILE A 64 -13.62 15.28 -19.74
CA ILE A 64 -14.78 15.78 -20.50
C ILE A 64 -15.83 16.20 -19.48
N PHE A 65 -16.13 17.49 -19.43
CA PHE A 65 -17.20 18.00 -18.58
C PHE A 65 -18.50 18.12 -19.38
N TRP A 66 -19.59 17.59 -18.82
CA TRP A 66 -20.93 17.94 -19.29
C TRP A 66 -21.21 19.40 -18.92
N ARG A 67 -21.46 20.25 -19.92
CA ARG A 67 -22.08 21.55 -19.71
C ARG A 67 -23.55 21.41 -20.05
N ASN A 68 -24.44 21.84 -19.17
CA ASN A 68 -25.88 21.77 -19.40
C ASN A 68 -26.23 22.64 -20.61
N VAL A 69 -26.50 22.00 -21.75
CA VAL A 69 -27.02 22.67 -22.94
C VAL A 69 -28.54 22.46 -22.92
N PHE A 70 -29.24 23.43 -22.34
CA PHE A 70 -30.66 23.77 -22.53
C PHE A 70 -31.65 22.68 -22.99
N SER A 71 -31.69 21.51 -22.35
CA SER A 71 -32.79 20.55 -22.55
C SER A 71 -33.61 20.44 -21.27
N ASN A 72 -34.93 20.57 -21.35
CA ASN A 72 -35.81 20.48 -20.18
C ASN A 72 -36.09 19.02 -19.76
N ASP A 73 -35.85 18.05 -20.63
CA ASP A 73 -36.23 16.65 -20.39
C ASP A 73 -35.23 15.86 -19.53
N ASN A 74 -35.70 15.36 -18.38
CA ASN A 74 -34.90 14.60 -17.42
C ASN A 74 -34.42 13.23 -17.95
N ILE A 75 -35.17 12.58 -18.84
CA ILE A 75 -34.80 11.26 -19.38
C ILE A 75 -33.64 11.38 -20.36
N GLU A 76 -33.64 12.41 -21.21
CA GLU A 76 -32.53 12.67 -22.13
C GLU A 76 -31.26 13.08 -21.36
N LYS A 77 -31.39 13.85 -20.28
CA LYS A 77 -30.28 14.19 -19.38
C LYS A 77 -29.61 12.96 -18.80
N ILE A 78 -30.37 11.98 -18.29
CA ILE A 78 -29.80 10.75 -17.70
C ILE A 78 -29.04 9.94 -18.75
N LYS A 79 -29.66 9.69 -19.92
CA LYS A 79 -29.02 8.97 -21.03
C LYS A 79 -27.76 9.67 -21.52
N ALA A 80 -27.77 10.99 -21.55
CA ALA A 80 -26.66 11.78 -22.02
C ALA A 80 -25.54 11.85 -20.97
N MET A 81 -25.84 11.95 -19.67
CA MET A 81 -24.88 11.77 -18.57
C MET A 81 -24.19 10.39 -18.62
N GLU A 82 -24.93 9.32 -18.91
CA GLU A 82 -24.33 8.00 -19.11
C GLU A 82 -23.37 7.94 -20.30
N ARG A 83 -23.73 8.56 -21.44
CA ARG A 83 -22.85 8.65 -22.61
C ARG A 83 -21.58 9.45 -22.29
N PHE A 84 -21.71 10.55 -21.54
CA PHE A 84 -20.57 11.37 -21.14
C PHE A 84 -19.66 10.67 -20.15
N SER A 85 -20.19 9.97 -19.14
CA SER A 85 -19.37 9.17 -18.23
C SER A 85 -18.62 8.06 -18.97
N LYS A 86 -19.25 7.44 -19.98
CA LYS A 86 -18.59 6.47 -20.88
C LYS A 86 -17.47 7.11 -21.70
N LEU A 87 -17.68 8.33 -22.23
CA LEU A 87 -16.69 9.08 -23.02
C LEU A 87 -15.53 9.58 -22.15
N ASP A 88 -15.80 10.16 -20.98
CA ASP A 88 -14.78 10.60 -20.02
C ASP A 88 -13.91 9.42 -19.56
N PHE A 89 -14.52 8.26 -19.32
CA PHE A 89 -13.76 7.03 -19.06
C PHE A 89 -12.87 6.66 -20.25
N VAL A 90 -13.38 6.74 -21.48
CA VAL A 90 -12.62 6.40 -22.68
C VAL A 90 -11.42 7.32 -22.84
N GLN A 91 -11.66 8.61 -22.68
CA GLN A 91 -10.65 9.65 -22.76
C GLN A 91 -9.54 9.43 -21.73
N ARG A 92 -9.86 9.19 -20.47
CA ARG A 92 -8.85 9.04 -19.42
C ARG A 92 -8.12 7.70 -19.50
N TYR A 93 -8.85 6.59 -19.60
CA TYR A 93 -8.29 5.29 -19.23
C TYR A 93 -7.97 4.36 -20.40
N CYS A 94 -8.34 4.71 -21.63
CA CYS A 94 -8.15 3.81 -22.76
C CYS A 94 -6.74 3.84 -23.31
N ILE A 95 -6.24 2.66 -23.60
CA ILE A 95 -4.96 2.43 -24.23
C ILE A 95 -5.27 1.89 -25.62
N ASP A 96 -4.68 2.51 -26.64
CA ASP A 96 -4.89 2.09 -28.02
C ASP A 96 -4.52 0.61 -28.21
N LYS A 97 -5.31 -0.09 -29.04
CA LYS A 97 -5.20 -1.53 -29.36
C LYS A 97 -5.62 -2.52 -28.27
N LEU A 98 -6.16 -2.08 -27.14
CA LEU A 98 -6.66 -2.95 -26.08
C LEU A 98 -8.19 -2.95 -25.96
N SER A 99 -8.73 -4.08 -25.50
CA SER A 99 -10.18 -4.21 -25.33
C SER A 99 -10.71 -3.29 -24.22
N LEU A 100 -11.58 -2.35 -24.60
CA LEU A 100 -12.21 -1.39 -23.69
C LEU A 100 -12.97 -2.07 -22.55
N ARG A 101 -13.64 -3.20 -22.85
CA ARG A 101 -14.39 -3.98 -21.86
C ARG A 101 -13.48 -4.54 -20.76
N ALA A 102 -12.29 -5.03 -21.11
CA ALA A 102 -11.37 -5.59 -20.12
C ALA A 102 -10.78 -4.49 -19.22
N ILE A 103 -10.43 -3.33 -19.79
CA ILE A 103 -9.91 -2.18 -19.02
C ILE A 103 -11.00 -1.64 -18.08
N ARG A 104 -12.25 -1.49 -18.54
CA ARG A 104 -13.39 -1.10 -17.69
C ARG A 104 -13.59 -2.07 -16.55
N ARG A 105 -13.58 -3.38 -16.82
CA ARG A 105 -13.72 -4.42 -15.80
C ARG A 105 -12.58 -4.37 -14.78
N ALA A 106 -11.34 -4.22 -15.23
CA ALA A 106 -10.18 -4.08 -14.36
C ALA A 106 -10.29 -2.82 -13.47
N TYR A 107 -10.69 -1.69 -14.03
CA TYR A 107 -10.88 -0.45 -13.27
C TYR A 107 -12.02 -0.55 -12.24
N ALA A 108 -13.15 -1.16 -12.61
CA ALA A 108 -14.24 -1.42 -11.67
C ALA A 108 -13.79 -2.29 -10.50
N VAL A 109 -12.94 -3.30 -10.77
CA VAL A 109 -12.31 -4.11 -9.73
C VAL A 109 -11.38 -3.27 -8.85
N LEU A 110 -10.56 -2.38 -9.43
CA LEU A 110 -9.72 -1.48 -8.64
C LEU A 110 -10.55 -0.59 -7.70
N LEU A 111 -11.63 0.01 -8.19
CA LEU A 111 -12.52 0.85 -7.38
C LEU A 111 -13.11 0.06 -6.21
N SER A 112 -13.54 -1.18 -6.46
CA SER A 112 -14.05 -2.05 -5.41
C SER A 112 -12.96 -2.51 -4.43
N LEU A 113 -11.72 -2.69 -4.88
CA LEU A 113 -10.61 -2.97 -3.97
C LEU A 113 -10.25 -1.75 -3.12
N CYS A 114 -10.42 -0.55 -3.67
CA CYS A 114 -10.21 0.69 -2.92
C CYS A 114 -11.25 0.90 -1.80
N SER A 115 -12.44 0.31 -1.89
CA SER A 115 -13.44 0.40 -0.81
C SER A 115 -13.05 -0.42 0.44
N LEU A 116 -12.10 -1.34 0.32
CA LEU A 116 -11.50 -2.05 1.47
C LEU A 116 -10.53 -1.17 2.28
N LEU A 117 -10.18 0.02 1.76
CA LEU A 117 -9.22 0.92 2.36
C LEU A 117 -9.92 2.13 2.99
N PRO A 118 -9.32 2.75 4.03
CA PRO A 118 -9.76 4.05 4.53
C PRO A 118 -9.73 5.12 3.42
N VAL A 119 -10.67 6.07 3.47
CA VAL A 119 -10.86 7.09 2.42
C VAL A 119 -9.58 7.86 2.10
N GLN A 120 -8.86 8.29 3.14
CA GLN A 120 -7.60 9.05 3.03
C GLN A 120 -6.51 8.28 2.25
N LEU A 121 -6.55 6.95 2.36
CA LEU A 121 -5.56 6.06 1.77
C LEU A 121 -5.92 5.65 0.34
N SER A 122 -7.21 5.61 0.04
CA SER A 122 -7.73 5.10 -1.23
C SER A 122 -7.15 5.85 -2.45
N SER A 123 -6.96 7.17 -2.37
CA SER A 123 -6.54 8.01 -3.50
C SER A 123 -5.09 7.76 -3.92
N THR A 124 -4.17 7.66 -2.96
CA THR A 124 -2.74 7.44 -3.20
C THR A 124 -2.48 6.04 -3.74
N ILE A 125 -3.14 5.03 -3.16
CA ILE A 125 -3.05 3.64 -3.62
C ILE A 125 -3.67 3.49 -4.99
N LYS A 126 -4.85 4.07 -5.25
CA LYS A 126 -5.48 4.05 -6.57
C LYS A 126 -4.55 4.62 -7.63
N ARG A 127 -3.95 5.78 -7.39
CA ARG A 127 -3.01 6.42 -8.33
C ARG A 127 -1.81 5.51 -8.63
N ARG A 128 -1.18 4.95 -7.60
CA ARG A 128 -0.02 4.07 -7.77
C ARG A 128 -0.37 2.75 -8.45
N SER A 129 -1.53 2.18 -8.14
CA SER A 129 -2.04 0.95 -8.77
C SER A 129 -2.24 1.15 -10.27
N LEU A 130 -2.84 2.28 -10.66
CA LEU A 130 -3.02 2.65 -12.06
C LEU A 130 -1.68 2.84 -12.75
N GLU A 131 -0.75 3.58 -12.14
CA GLU A 131 0.59 3.81 -12.70
C GLU A 131 1.31 2.49 -13.03
N VAL A 132 1.36 1.55 -12.07
CA VAL A 132 2.00 0.24 -12.27
C VAL A 132 1.26 -0.57 -13.35
N TYR A 133 -0.07 -0.56 -13.34
CA TYR A 133 -0.88 -1.23 -14.34
C TYR A 133 -0.65 -0.68 -15.74
N TYR A 134 -0.69 0.65 -15.93
CA TYR A 134 -0.46 1.31 -17.22
C TYR A 134 0.95 1.03 -17.74
N ASN A 135 1.97 1.18 -16.88
CA ASN A 135 3.35 0.91 -17.26
C ASN A 135 3.55 -0.55 -17.68
N ALA A 136 2.92 -1.49 -16.98
CA ALA A 136 2.94 -2.89 -17.36
C ALA A 136 2.29 -3.07 -18.74
N VAL A 137 1.04 -2.64 -18.89
CA VAL A 137 0.26 -2.85 -20.11
C VAL A 137 0.91 -2.21 -21.34
N LEU A 138 1.48 -1.01 -21.22
CA LEU A 138 2.18 -0.30 -22.29
C LEU A 138 3.46 -1.01 -22.75
N ARG A 139 4.16 -1.70 -21.85
CA ARG A 139 5.36 -2.49 -22.17
C ARG A 139 5.00 -3.88 -22.70
N LEU A 140 3.83 -4.39 -22.34
CA LEU A 140 3.39 -5.75 -22.66
C LEU A 140 2.74 -5.93 -24.03
N ARG A 141 2.20 -4.84 -24.63
CA ARG A 141 1.70 -4.59 -26.02
C ARG A 141 1.09 -5.72 -26.90
N SER A 142 1.03 -6.98 -26.50
CA SER A 142 0.61 -8.10 -27.35
C SER A 142 -0.01 -9.30 -26.62
N THR A 143 -0.09 -9.33 -25.30
CA THR A 143 -0.57 -10.54 -24.59
C THR A 143 -2.00 -10.37 -24.07
N ARG A 144 -2.94 -11.20 -24.58
CA ARG A 144 -4.29 -11.42 -24.02
C ARG A 144 -4.16 -11.94 -22.58
N LYS A 145 -3.95 -11.02 -21.64
CA LYS A 145 -3.74 -11.33 -20.23
C LYS A 145 -4.99 -10.99 -19.44
N ASN A 146 -5.16 -11.69 -18.33
CA ASN A 146 -6.23 -11.40 -17.39
C ASN A 146 -5.95 -10.02 -16.76
N HIS A 147 -6.51 -8.97 -17.36
CA HIS A 147 -6.38 -7.58 -16.91
C HIS A 147 -6.86 -7.40 -15.47
N VAL A 148 -7.81 -8.23 -15.03
CA VAL A 148 -8.29 -8.20 -13.66
C VAL A 148 -7.21 -8.71 -12.71
N ALA A 149 -6.59 -9.86 -13.00
CA ALA A 149 -5.46 -10.36 -12.20
C ALA A 149 -4.28 -9.38 -12.19
N LEU A 150 -3.98 -8.74 -13.33
CA LEU A 150 -2.93 -7.73 -13.43
C LEU A 150 -3.24 -6.48 -12.58
N MET A 151 -4.49 -6.02 -12.60
CA MET A 151 -4.92 -4.89 -11.78
C MET A 151 -4.91 -5.24 -10.28
N THR A 152 -5.39 -6.42 -9.91
CA THR A 152 -5.34 -6.91 -8.53
C THR A 152 -3.90 -7.03 -8.03
N ALA A 153 -2.98 -7.54 -8.86
CA ALA A 153 -1.56 -7.59 -8.54
C ALA A 153 -0.95 -6.19 -8.41
N SER A 154 -1.30 -5.25 -9.29
CA SER A 154 -0.83 -3.85 -9.25
C SER A 154 -1.32 -3.15 -7.98
N PHE A 155 -2.58 -3.39 -7.59
CA PHE A 155 -3.14 -2.92 -6.34
C PHE A 155 -2.43 -3.51 -5.12
N TYR A 156 -2.23 -4.82 -5.09
CA TYR A 156 -1.51 -5.47 -4.00
C TYR A 156 -0.09 -4.92 -3.85
N VAL A 157 0.59 -4.70 -4.97
CA VAL A 157 1.92 -4.08 -5.00
C VAL A 157 1.90 -2.66 -4.44
N ALA A 158 0.96 -1.82 -4.90
CA ALA A 158 0.82 -0.44 -4.43
C ALA A 158 0.54 -0.35 -2.93
N VAL A 159 -0.33 -1.22 -2.40
CA VAL A 159 -0.60 -1.34 -0.96
C VAL A 159 0.68 -1.68 -0.20
N ARG A 160 1.47 -2.64 -0.71
CA ARG A 160 2.70 -3.10 -0.04
C ARG A 160 3.85 -2.11 -0.10
N GLU A 161 3.98 -1.36 -1.19
CA GLU A 161 4.99 -0.30 -1.31
C GLU A 161 4.72 0.84 -0.34
N ARG A 162 3.46 1.29 -0.25
CA ARG A 162 3.11 2.49 0.50
C ARG A 162 2.81 2.20 1.98
N TYR A 163 2.22 1.03 2.30
CA TYR A 163 1.74 0.72 3.65
C TYR A 163 2.08 -0.71 4.06
N ARG A 164 3.29 -0.88 4.59
CA ARG A 164 3.74 -2.18 5.09
C ARG A 164 2.99 -2.63 6.34
N ASN A 165 2.43 -1.70 7.12
CA ASN A 165 1.71 -1.98 8.37
C ASN A 165 0.22 -2.28 8.17
N PHE A 166 -0.28 -2.25 6.92
CA PHE A 166 -1.70 -2.52 6.67
C PHE A 166 -1.99 -4.03 6.66
N ASP A 167 -3.07 -4.44 7.32
CA ASP A 167 -3.44 -5.83 7.53
C ASP A 167 -4.29 -6.42 6.40
N LEU A 168 -3.92 -6.12 5.15
CA LEU A 168 -4.60 -6.71 4.00
C LEU A 168 -3.87 -7.95 3.53
N THR A 169 -4.52 -9.10 3.60
CA THR A 169 -3.98 -10.37 3.09
C THR A 169 -4.47 -10.65 1.67
N LEU A 170 -3.69 -11.40 0.90
CA LEU A 170 -4.13 -11.87 -0.43
C LEU A 170 -5.42 -12.69 -0.35
N LYS A 171 -5.62 -13.45 0.74
CA LYS A 171 -6.85 -14.23 0.97
C LYS A 171 -8.07 -13.32 1.09
N GLN A 172 -7.99 -12.22 1.85
CA GLN A 172 -9.08 -11.25 1.98
C GLN A 172 -9.41 -10.59 0.63
N ILE A 173 -8.39 -10.23 -0.15
CA ILE A 173 -8.58 -9.67 -1.50
C ILE A 173 -9.35 -10.65 -2.39
N ILE A 174 -8.93 -11.92 -2.43
CA ILE A 174 -9.59 -12.94 -3.26
C ILE A 174 -11.02 -13.19 -2.80
N LEU A 175 -11.27 -13.24 -1.49
CA LEU A 175 -12.60 -13.41 -0.93
C LEU A 175 -13.53 -12.26 -1.32
N HIS A 176 -13.03 -11.02 -1.33
CA HIS A 176 -13.76 -9.85 -1.82
C HIS A 176 -14.08 -9.95 -3.32
N LEU A 177 -13.11 -10.37 -4.13
CA LEU A 177 -13.32 -10.54 -5.58
C LEU A 177 -14.35 -11.63 -5.89
N ARG A 178 -14.36 -12.72 -5.12
CA ARG A 178 -15.39 -13.77 -5.25
C ARG A 178 -16.79 -13.25 -4.93
N LYS A 179 -16.94 -12.41 -3.90
CA LYS A 179 -18.22 -11.75 -3.58
C LYS A 179 -18.73 -10.86 -4.72
N MET A 180 -17.84 -10.32 -5.54
CA MET A 180 -18.19 -9.54 -6.73
C MET A 180 -18.49 -10.39 -7.98
N GLY A 181 -18.46 -11.73 -7.88
CA GLY A 181 -18.63 -12.62 -9.04
C GLY A 181 -17.40 -12.72 -9.93
N VAL A 182 -16.20 -12.35 -9.44
CA VAL A 182 -14.94 -12.49 -10.16
C VAL A 182 -14.18 -13.71 -9.64
N SER A 183 -14.06 -14.75 -10.48
CA SER A 183 -13.27 -15.94 -10.19
C SER A 183 -11.79 -15.72 -10.55
N ILE A 184 -10.96 -15.51 -9.53
CA ILE A 184 -9.50 -15.42 -9.68
C ILE A 184 -8.84 -16.34 -8.65
N SER A 185 -7.83 -17.09 -9.10
CA SER A 185 -7.02 -17.94 -8.26
C SER A 185 -5.84 -17.19 -7.63
N THR A 186 -5.30 -17.70 -6.54
CA THR A 186 -4.05 -17.17 -5.93
C THR A 186 -2.89 -17.21 -6.93
N SER A 187 -2.79 -18.30 -7.71
CA SER A 187 -1.71 -18.51 -8.67
C SER A 187 -1.74 -17.48 -9.80
N ASP A 188 -2.92 -17.06 -10.27
CA ASP A 188 -3.04 -16.01 -11.29
C ASP A 188 -2.51 -14.67 -10.79
N ILE A 189 -2.76 -14.33 -9.52
CA ILE A 189 -2.24 -13.12 -8.89
C ILE A 189 -0.72 -13.21 -8.77
N PHE A 190 -0.17 -14.34 -8.34
CA PHE A 190 1.28 -14.52 -8.25
C PHE A 190 1.97 -14.45 -9.62
N ARG A 191 1.39 -15.08 -10.65
CA ARG A 191 1.85 -14.97 -12.04
C ARG A 191 1.86 -13.50 -12.50
N ALA A 192 0.81 -12.75 -12.17
CA ALA A 192 0.73 -11.32 -12.47
C ALA A 192 1.79 -10.50 -11.71
N ILE A 193 2.02 -10.76 -10.42
CA ILE A 193 3.07 -10.11 -9.63
C ILE A 193 4.46 -10.39 -10.22
N PHE A 194 4.75 -11.64 -10.59
CA PHE A 194 6.03 -11.99 -11.21
C PHE A 194 6.24 -11.27 -12.54
N LEU A 195 5.18 -11.16 -13.33
CA LEU A 195 5.20 -10.39 -14.56
C LEU A 195 5.40 -8.89 -14.31
N LEU A 196 4.77 -8.30 -13.29
CA LEU A 196 5.02 -6.91 -12.89
C LEU A 196 6.48 -6.69 -12.48
N ARG A 197 7.08 -7.65 -11.78
CA ARG A 197 8.50 -7.61 -11.43
C ARG A 197 9.38 -7.60 -12.68
N LYS A 198 9.11 -8.47 -13.65
CA LYS A 198 9.90 -8.55 -14.91
C LYS A 198 9.75 -7.29 -15.77
N VAL A 199 8.54 -6.74 -15.87
CA VAL A 199 8.22 -5.68 -16.83
C VAL A 199 8.45 -4.29 -16.27
N VAL A 200 8.02 -4.03 -15.04
CA VAL A 200 8.08 -2.71 -14.41
C VAL A 200 9.31 -2.59 -13.49
N GLY A 201 9.88 -3.71 -13.06
CA GLY A 201 11.02 -3.72 -12.12
C GLY A 201 10.59 -3.61 -10.65
N VAL A 202 9.30 -3.81 -10.34
CA VAL A 202 8.82 -3.68 -8.96
C VAL A 202 9.21 -4.90 -8.13
N VAL A 203 9.94 -4.67 -7.04
CA VAL A 203 10.37 -5.71 -6.11
C VAL A 203 9.63 -5.55 -4.78
N LEU A 204 8.82 -6.56 -4.44
CA LEU A 204 8.19 -6.64 -3.13
C LEU A 204 9.19 -7.18 -2.11
N LYS A 205 9.56 -6.33 -1.14
CA LYS A 205 10.36 -6.77 0.01
C LYS A 205 9.52 -7.68 0.91
N PRO A 206 10.12 -8.73 1.51
CA PRO A 206 9.44 -9.51 2.54
C PRO A 206 9.08 -8.60 3.72
N ARG A 207 8.01 -8.96 4.43
CA ARG A 207 7.52 -8.15 5.56
C ARG A 207 8.44 -8.33 6.77
N ASN A 208 8.81 -7.22 7.40
CA ASN A 208 9.59 -7.26 8.62
C ASN A 208 8.77 -7.90 9.75
N PRO A 209 9.34 -8.81 10.56
CA PRO A 209 8.62 -9.45 11.65
C PRO A 209 8.21 -8.44 12.74
N GLU A 210 8.98 -7.38 12.96
CA GLU A 210 8.64 -6.31 13.92
C GLU A 210 7.37 -5.54 13.53
N GLU A 211 7.25 -5.20 12.24
CA GLU A 211 6.04 -4.54 11.71
C GLU A 211 4.80 -5.44 11.88
N LEU A 212 4.97 -6.75 11.67
CA LEU A 212 3.93 -7.75 11.87
C LEU A 212 3.52 -7.93 13.33
N LEU A 213 4.47 -7.80 14.26
CA LEU A 213 4.22 -7.95 15.70
C LEU A 213 3.19 -6.93 16.17
N SER A 214 3.34 -5.67 15.77
CA SER A 214 2.41 -4.59 16.14
C SER A 214 0.95 -4.90 15.73
N ILE A 215 0.79 -5.55 14.57
CA ILE A 215 -0.51 -5.93 14.02
C ILE A 215 -1.05 -7.16 14.73
N ALA A 216 -0.18 -8.14 14.99
CA ALA A 216 -0.54 -9.37 15.69
C ALA A 216 -1.09 -9.06 17.08
N ILE A 217 -0.40 -8.21 17.85
CA ILE A 217 -0.86 -7.82 19.20
C ILE A 217 -2.18 -7.06 19.13
N ARG A 218 -2.31 -6.11 18.18
CA ARG A 218 -3.59 -5.40 17.98
C ARG A 218 -4.75 -6.34 17.67
N LYS A 219 -4.51 -7.41 16.92
CA LYS A 219 -5.54 -8.45 16.66
C LYS A 219 -5.87 -9.24 17.91
N ILE A 220 -4.85 -9.64 18.67
CA ILE A 220 -5.02 -10.42 19.89
C ILE A 220 -5.82 -9.62 20.92
N MET A 221 -5.50 -8.34 21.12
CA MET A 221 -6.23 -7.47 22.05
C MET A 221 -7.67 -7.17 21.61
N ARG A 222 -8.00 -7.35 20.34
CA ARG A 222 -9.38 -7.19 19.83
C ARG A 222 -10.24 -8.44 20.02
N ASP A 223 -9.63 -9.61 20.23
CA ASP A 223 -10.37 -10.86 20.39
C ASP A 223 -11.05 -10.94 21.77
N GLU A 224 -12.37 -11.11 21.77
CA GLU A 224 -13.17 -11.10 23.01
C GLU A 224 -12.76 -12.22 23.97
N ARG A 225 -12.39 -13.39 23.43
CA ARG A 225 -11.94 -14.54 24.23
C ARG A 225 -10.67 -14.24 25.03
N VAL A 226 -9.81 -13.36 24.52
CA VAL A 226 -8.59 -12.93 25.20
C VAL A 226 -8.92 -11.90 26.26
N LYS A 227 -9.79 -10.92 25.95
CA LYS A 227 -10.25 -9.91 26.91
C LYS A 227 -10.93 -10.55 28.12
N GLU A 228 -11.84 -11.50 27.91
CA GLU A 228 -12.51 -12.23 29.00
C GLU A 228 -11.52 -12.92 29.93
N LYS A 229 -10.47 -13.53 29.38
CA LYS A 229 -9.42 -14.19 30.17
C LYS A 229 -8.58 -13.19 30.96
N LEU A 230 -8.23 -12.06 30.35
CA LEU A 230 -7.49 -10.99 31.05
C LEU A 230 -8.30 -10.47 32.24
N LEU A 231 -9.61 -10.24 32.05
CA LEU A 231 -10.52 -9.83 33.12
C LEU A 231 -10.62 -10.89 34.22
N ARG A 232 -10.79 -12.18 33.88
CA ARG A 232 -10.81 -13.28 34.87
C ARG A 232 -9.52 -13.40 35.68
N ASN A 233 -8.40 -12.98 35.10
CA ASN A 233 -7.09 -13.02 35.74
C ASN A 233 -6.74 -11.69 36.44
N ASN A 234 -7.63 -10.69 36.44
CA ASN A 234 -7.37 -9.34 36.95
C ASN A 234 -6.11 -8.67 36.36
N ILE A 235 -5.84 -8.92 35.07
CA ILE A 235 -4.69 -8.36 34.36
C ILE A 235 -5.15 -7.13 33.58
N ASP A 236 -4.46 -5.99 33.76
CA ASP A 236 -4.70 -4.82 32.91
C ASP A 236 -4.30 -5.10 31.45
N SER A 237 -5.26 -4.91 30.55
CA SER A 237 -5.12 -5.13 29.11
C SER A 237 -4.00 -4.26 28.52
N HIS A 238 -3.86 -3.02 29.01
CA HIS A 238 -2.87 -2.10 28.47
C HIS A 238 -1.45 -2.50 28.88
N LEU A 239 -1.25 -2.81 30.17
CA LEU A 239 0.01 -3.36 30.70
C LEU A 239 0.42 -4.63 29.95
N TYR A 240 -0.50 -5.61 29.85
CA TYR A 240 -0.25 -6.88 29.18
C TYR A 240 0.18 -6.69 27.73
N SER A 241 -0.50 -5.81 26.98
CA SER A 241 -0.15 -5.53 25.58
C SER A 241 1.26 -4.95 25.40
N LYS A 242 1.69 -4.08 26.34
CA LYS A 242 2.99 -3.43 26.33
C LYS A 242 4.09 -4.44 26.63
N GLU A 243 3.92 -5.24 27.69
CA GLU A 243 4.90 -6.24 28.09
C GLU A 243 5.03 -7.37 27.05
N LEU A 244 3.90 -7.81 26.49
CA LEU A 244 3.89 -8.81 25.43
C LEU A 244 4.64 -8.31 24.18
N TYR A 245 4.50 -7.02 23.84
CA TYR A 245 5.24 -6.42 22.73
C TYR A 245 6.74 -6.37 23.01
N SER A 246 7.15 -5.92 24.20
CA SER A 246 8.57 -5.82 24.54
C SER A 246 9.26 -7.19 24.53
N GLU A 247 8.66 -8.20 25.18
CA GLU A 247 9.25 -9.53 25.25
C GLU A 247 9.29 -10.20 23.86
N ALA A 248 8.21 -10.12 23.10
CA ALA A 248 8.18 -10.69 21.75
C ALA A 248 9.17 -9.99 20.80
N SER A 249 9.35 -8.66 20.93
CA SER A 249 10.33 -7.91 20.14
C SER A 249 11.76 -8.34 20.46
N LEU A 250 12.09 -8.52 21.74
CA LEU A 250 13.40 -9.02 22.17
C LEU A 250 13.69 -10.41 21.60
N LEU A 251 12.70 -11.31 21.64
CA LEU A 251 12.83 -12.66 21.08
C LEU A 251 13.05 -12.64 19.57
N LEU A 252 12.31 -11.80 18.82
CA LEU A 252 12.45 -11.70 17.38
C LEU A 252 13.82 -11.16 16.95
N LYS A 253 14.43 -10.26 17.74
CA LYS A 253 15.79 -9.75 17.46
C LYS A 253 16.87 -10.81 17.64
N LYS A 254 16.68 -11.75 18.57
CA LYS A 254 17.62 -12.85 18.84
C LYS A 254 17.55 -13.98 17.81
N VAL A 255 16.44 -14.11 17.09
CA VAL A 255 16.20 -15.23 16.19
C VAL A 255 16.37 -14.83 14.72
N LYS A 256 17.28 -15.52 14.02
CA LYS A 256 17.34 -15.53 12.55
C LYS A 256 16.71 -16.81 12.04
N CYS A 257 15.56 -16.73 11.38
CA CYS A 257 14.88 -17.89 10.82
C CYS A 257 14.37 -17.60 9.42
N SER A 258 14.54 -18.56 8.50
CA SER A 258 14.09 -18.49 7.10
C SER A 258 12.60 -18.84 6.92
N LYS A 259 11.92 -19.28 7.99
CA LYS A 259 10.48 -19.60 7.94
C LYS A 259 9.63 -18.33 7.76
N SER A 260 8.34 -18.54 7.49
CA SER A 260 7.40 -17.45 7.22
C SER A 260 7.40 -16.41 8.36
N PRO A 261 7.51 -15.10 8.06
CA PRO A 261 7.59 -14.05 9.09
C PRO A 261 6.38 -14.04 10.03
N LEU A 262 5.17 -14.38 9.52
CA LEU A 262 3.96 -14.43 10.33
C LEU A 262 3.97 -15.60 11.32
N SER A 263 4.44 -16.77 10.89
CA SER A 263 4.60 -17.92 11.79
C SER A 263 5.61 -17.63 12.89
N LEU A 264 6.72 -16.97 12.55
CA LEU A 264 7.73 -16.57 13.51
C LEU A 264 7.16 -15.63 14.59
N VAL A 265 6.39 -14.61 14.17
CA VAL A 265 5.71 -13.68 15.07
C VAL A 265 4.69 -14.39 15.95
N ALA A 266 3.86 -15.29 15.38
CA ALA A 266 2.88 -16.03 16.15
C ALA A 266 3.53 -16.87 17.26
N THR A 267 4.65 -17.54 16.95
CA THR A 267 5.40 -18.32 17.95
C THR A 267 6.10 -17.41 18.96
N ALA A 268 6.70 -16.29 18.54
CA ALA A 268 7.36 -15.34 19.44
C ALA A 268 6.37 -14.73 20.45
N VAL A 269 5.13 -14.45 20.02
CA VAL A 269 4.07 -13.97 20.90
C VAL A 269 3.63 -15.06 21.88
N TYR A 270 3.48 -16.30 21.42
CA TYR A 270 3.16 -17.43 22.29
C TYR A 270 4.23 -17.63 23.37
N THR A 271 5.51 -17.49 23.01
CA THR A 271 6.62 -17.66 23.96
C THR A 271 6.74 -16.50 24.92
N ALA A 272 6.48 -15.27 24.45
CA ALA A 272 6.41 -14.10 25.31
C ALA A 272 5.32 -14.25 26.38
N ASP A 273 4.12 -14.72 26.02
CA ASP A 273 3.05 -15.01 26.99
C ASP A 273 3.51 -16.02 28.05
N LYS A 274 4.20 -17.08 27.65
CA LYS A 274 4.75 -18.07 28.60
C LYS A 274 5.82 -17.50 29.53
N ILE A 275 6.66 -16.60 29.04
CA ILE A 275 7.64 -15.89 29.88
C ILE A 275 6.93 -14.97 30.88
N LEU A 276 5.88 -14.25 30.45
CA LEU A 276 5.10 -13.38 31.33
C LEU A 276 4.37 -14.16 32.42
N VAL A 277 3.80 -15.31 32.07
CA VAL A 277 3.18 -16.25 33.02
C VAL A 277 4.18 -16.66 34.11
N LEU A 278 5.43 -16.96 33.75
CA LEU A 278 6.47 -17.32 34.73
C LEU A 278 6.92 -16.12 35.57
N LYS A 279 7.07 -14.94 34.96
CA LYS A 279 7.59 -13.73 35.62
C LYS A 279 6.60 -13.12 36.61
N HIS A 280 5.32 -13.09 36.25
CA HIS A 280 4.26 -12.45 37.04
C HIS A 280 3.34 -13.45 37.75
N GLN A 281 3.62 -14.75 37.65
CA GLN A 281 2.79 -15.85 38.19
C GLN A 281 1.33 -15.78 37.73
N TRP A 282 1.10 -15.31 36.50
CA TRP A 282 -0.24 -15.22 35.92
C TRP A 282 -0.75 -16.58 35.45
N LYS A 283 -2.08 -16.68 35.29
CA LYS A 283 -2.69 -17.83 34.60
C LYS A 283 -2.54 -17.68 33.09
N ASP A 284 -2.43 -18.80 32.39
CA ASP A 284 -2.29 -18.87 30.93
C ASP A 284 -3.39 -18.08 30.18
N VAL A 285 -2.99 -17.01 29.49
CA VAL A 285 -3.90 -16.19 28.68
C VAL A 285 -4.00 -16.77 27.27
N LEU A 286 -2.86 -16.95 26.59
CA LEU A 286 -2.83 -17.36 25.18
C LEU A 286 -2.55 -18.85 25.02
N THR A 287 -3.43 -19.52 24.29
CA THR A 287 -3.23 -20.91 23.87
C THR A 287 -2.85 -20.97 22.39
N GLN A 288 -2.16 -22.04 21.98
CA GLN A 288 -1.82 -22.27 20.57
C GLN A 288 -3.07 -22.27 19.67
N LYS A 289 -4.20 -22.81 20.16
CA LYS A 289 -5.49 -22.80 19.45
C LYS A 289 -6.05 -21.38 19.29
N SER A 290 -5.99 -20.56 20.34
CA SER A 290 -6.45 -19.16 20.26
C SER A 290 -5.63 -18.34 19.27
N LEU A 291 -4.29 -18.42 19.34
CA LEU A 291 -3.39 -17.73 18.43
C LEU A 291 -3.55 -18.20 16.99
N SER A 292 -3.75 -19.51 16.79
CA SER A 292 -4.00 -20.08 15.47
C SER A 292 -5.24 -19.46 14.81
N SER A 293 -6.33 -19.35 15.57
CA SER A 293 -7.58 -18.75 15.10
C SER A 293 -7.43 -17.25 14.79
N ILE A 294 -6.73 -16.50 15.65
CA ILE A 294 -6.59 -15.04 15.51
C ILE A 294 -5.66 -14.68 14.34
N LEU A 295 -4.52 -15.37 14.23
CA LEU A 295 -3.47 -15.04 13.25
C LEU A 295 -3.57 -15.85 11.95
N ASN A 296 -4.50 -16.81 11.85
CA ASN A 296 -4.65 -17.72 10.71
C ASN A 296 -3.37 -18.50 10.37
N VAL A 297 -2.65 -18.95 11.41
CA VAL A 297 -1.47 -19.81 11.32
C VAL A 297 -1.84 -21.19 11.85
N SER A 298 -1.34 -22.27 11.24
CA SER A 298 -1.63 -23.61 11.74
C SER A 298 -1.02 -23.83 13.14
N PRO A 299 -1.75 -24.48 14.07
CA PRO A 299 -1.26 -24.71 15.43
C PRO A 299 -0.03 -25.63 15.42
N PHE A 300 0.04 -26.57 14.46
CA PHE A 300 1.20 -27.44 14.26
C PHE A 300 2.46 -26.63 13.94
N THR A 301 2.34 -25.60 13.10
CA THR A 301 3.48 -24.74 12.72
C THR A 301 3.99 -23.93 13.92
N ILE A 302 3.07 -23.45 14.77
CA ILE A 302 3.43 -22.75 16.01
C ILE A 302 4.20 -23.69 16.94
N ARG A 303 3.69 -24.92 17.13
CA ARG A 303 4.30 -25.94 17.97
C ARG A 303 5.70 -26.33 17.47
N GLU A 304 5.85 -26.62 16.18
CA GLU A 304 7.13 -27.01 15.59
C GLU A 304 8.19 -25.90 15.76
N LEU A 305 7.83 -24.64 15.49
CA LEU A 305 8.71 -23.50 15.68
C LEU A 305 9.05 -23.25 17.16
N TYR A 306 8.09 -23.50 18.06
CA TYR A 306 8.30 -23.36 19.49
C TYR A 306 9.40 -24.30 19.98
N TYR A 307 9.28 -25.60 19.67
CA TYR A 307 10.26 -26.60 20.09
C TYR A 307 11.63 -26.39 19.45
N LYS A 308 11.68 -26.05 18.15
CA LYS A 308 12.96 -25.89 17.43
C LYS A 308 13.75 -24.65 17.81
N ILE A 309 13.09 -23.55 18.19
CA ILE A 309 13.74 -22.23 18.26
C ILE A 309 13.55 -21.55 19.60
N PHE A 310 12.33 -21.57 20.14
CA PHE A 310 12.00 -20.69 21.25
C PHE A 310 12.02 -21.37 22.63
N ARG A 311 11.92 -22.71 22.69
CA ARG A 311 11.92 -23.48 23.94
C ARG A 311 13.14 -23.16 24.81
N LYS A 312 14.31 -23.00 24.20
CA LYS A 312 15.56 -22.67 24.91
C LYS A 312 15.53 -21.35 25.68
N TYR A 313 14.71 -20.38 25.25
CA TYR A 313 14.59 -19.10 25.97
C TYR A 313 13.75 -19.20 27.24
N ILE A 314 13.02 -20.30 27.43
CA ILE A 314 12.19 -20.53 28.62
C ILE A 314 12.92 -21.44 29.61
N PHE A 315 13.56 -22.52 29.12
CA PHE A 315 14.14 -23.56 29.97
C PHE A 315 15.68 -23.55 30.01
N GLY A 316 16.34 -22.64 29.29
CA GLY A 316 17.78 -22.72 29.04
C GLY A 316 18.12 -23.82 28.02
N ASP A 317 19.33 -23.80 27.46
CA ASP A 317 19.82 -24.86 26.57
C ASP A 317 20.06 -26.15 27.38
N GLN A 318 18.98 -26.91 27.62
CA GLN A 318 19.04 -28.32 27.99
C GLN A 318 18.27 -29.13 26.94
N SER A 319 18.75 -29.15 25.70
CA SER A 319 18.38 -30.16 24.69
C SER A 319 19.16 -29.98 23.38
N GLU A 320 20.42 -30.38 23.40
CA GLU A 320 21.06 -31.04 22.26
C GLU A 320 21.57 -32.40 22.73
N GLU A 321 20.63 -33.33 22.99
CA GLU A 321 20.86 -34.78 22.93
C GLU A 321 19.67 -35.42 22.19
#